data_AF-A0A3D3JF16-F1
#
_entry.id   AF-A0A3D3JF16-F1
#
_cell.length_a   1.000
_cell.length_b   1.000
_cell.length_c   1.000
_cell.angle_alpha   90.00
_cell.angle_beta   90.00
_cell.angle_gamma   90.00
#
_symmetry.space_group_name_H-M   'P 1'
#
loop_
_entity.id
_entity.type
_entity.pdbx_description
1 polymer ?
#
loop_
_entity_poly.entity_id
_entity_poly.type
_entity_poly.pdbx_seq_one_letter_code
_entity_poly.pdbx_strand_id
1 'polypeptide(L)'
;GHPQDIRHVGVFPILNIGERRFDAIIAVNGSLPPLSLFEFFADVPIIAADGALNALVDIGVVAEFLVGDLDSLRPDIDLGLTHVIHDANQESNDFEKALQFAATSHYEELLVV
;
A
#
# COMPACT_ATOMS: atom_id res chain seq x y z
N GLY A 1 -7.13 36.16 19.14
CA GLY A 1 -5.77 35.60 19.12
C GLY A 1 -5.87 34.11 19.34
N HIS A 2 -5.49 33.33 18.32
CA HIS A 2 -5.21 31.88 18.28
C HIS A 2 -6.15 30.90 19.01
N PRO A 3 -6.83 30.00 18.29
CA PRO A 3 -7.03 28.64 18.78
C PRO A 3 -5.78 27.80 18.48
N GLN A 4 -5.29 27.14 19.53
CA GLN A 4 -4.20 26.15 19.50
C GLN A 4 -4.75 24.80 19.06
N ASP A 5 -4.19 24.32 17.95
CA ASP A 5 -3.72 22.94 17.68
C ASP A 5 -4.42 21.79 18.44
N ILE A 6 -5.31 21.09 17.73
CA ILE A 6 -5.80 19.77 18.13
C ILE A 6 -5.13 18.77 17.18
N ARG A 7 -4.14 18.05 17.70
CA ARG A 7 -3.47 16.94 17.03
C ARG A 7 -4.54 15.93 16.59
N HIS A 8 -4.80 15.85 15.29
CA HIS A 8 -5.53 14.74 14.70
C HIS A 8 -4.63 13.50 14.80
N VAL A 9 -4.84 12.72 15.85
CA VAL A 9 -4.47 11.29 15.81
C VAL A 9 -5.44 10.70 14.79
N GLY A 10 -4.98 10.47 13.57
CA GLY A 10 -5.78 9.91 12.49
C GLY A 10 -6.33 8.57 12.94
N VAL A 11 -7.63 8.53 13.22
CA VAL A 11 -8.36 7.29 13.43
C VAL A 11 -8.75 6.82 12.03
N PHE A 12 -8.00 5.87 11.49
CA PHE A 12 -8.33 5.26 10.20
C PHE A 12 -9.61 4.42 10.36
N PRO A 13 -10.68 4.67 9.59
CA PRO A 13 -11.88 3.84 9.64
C PRO A 13 -11.56 2.45 9.07
N ILE A 14 -11.80 1.44 9.89
CA ILE A 14 -11.55 0.06 9.51
C ILE A 14 -12.79 -0.51 8.80
N LEU A 15 -12.63 -0.99 7.57
CA LEU A 15 -13.74 -1.36 6.69
C LEU A 15 -14.02 -2.87 6.68
N ASN A 16 -15.31 -3.19 6.70
CA ASN A 16 -15.86 -4.49 7.04
C ASN A 16 -16.40 -5.26 5.81
N ILE A 17 -15.72 -6.30 5.31
CA ILE A 17 -16.35 -7.29 4.40
C ILE A 17 -17.09 -8.31 5.29
N GLY A 18 -18.34 -7.99 5.66
CA GLY A 18 -19.04 -8.63 6.77
C GLY A 18 -18.67 -7.95 8.11
N GLU A 19 -18.15 -8.69 9.09
CA GLU A 19 -17.51 -8.13 10.30
C GLU A 19 -15.97 -8.00 10.16
N ARG A 20 -15.41 -8.17 8.95
CA ARG A 20 -13.95 -8.25 8.76
C ARG A 20 -13.30 -6.97 8.27
N ARG A 21 -12.50 -6.42 9.16
CA ARG A 21 -11.71 -5.19 9.12
C ARG A 21 -10.34 -5.46 8.48
N PHE A 22 -10.06 -4.93 7.29
CA PHE A 22 -8.69 -4.94 6.75
C PHE A 22 -7.93 -3.70 7.20
N ASP A 23 -6.66 -3.87 7.57
CA ASP A 23 -5.77 -2.80 8.01
C ASP A 23 -4.69 -2.45 6.99
N ALA A 24 -4.46 -3.29 5.98
CA ALA A 24 -3.70 -2.94 4.77
C ALA A 24 -4.15 -3.74 3.53
N ILE A 25 -3.88 -3.16 2.36
CA ILE A 25 -4.00 -3.82 1.06
C ILE A 25 -2.60 -4.06 0.50
N ILE A 26 -2.27 -5.29 0.13
CA ILE A 26 -1.05 -5.60 -0.63
C ILE A 26 -1.42 -5.75 -2.10
N ALA A 27 -0.93 -4.86 -2.95
CA ALA A 27 -1.03 -4.98 -4.39
C ALA A 27 0.17 -5.74 -4.93
N VAL A 28 -0.07 -6.87 -5.59
CA VAL A 28 0.97 -7.67 -6.23
C VAL A 28 0.99 -7.47 -7.74
N ASN A 29 2.10 -7.87 -8.36
CA ASN A 29 2.26 -7.74 -9.81
C ASN A 29 1.27 -8.68 -10.53
N GLY A 30 0.27 -8.11 -11.20
CA GLY A 30 -0.84 -8.87 -11.78
C GLY A 30 -1.96 -7.98 -12.34
N SER A 31 -3.12 -8.60 -12.60
CA SER A 31 -4.34 -7.87 -12.97
C SER A 31 -4.98 -7.29 -11.73
N LEU A 32 -4.75 -6.00 -11.48
CA LEU A 32 -5.34 -5.30 -10.35
C LEU A 32 -6.88 -5.16 -10.50
N PRO A 33 -7.61 -5.10 -9.38
CA PRO A 33 -9.04 -4.79 -9.37
C PRO A 33 -9.30 -3.37 -9.91
N PRO A 34 -10.56 -3.06 -10.26
CA PRO A 34 -10.91 -1.72 -10.71
C PRO A 34 -10.67 -0.67 -9.61
N LEU A 35 -10.45 0.58 -10.03
CA LEU A 35 -10.28 1.75 -9.16
C LEU A 35 -11.33 1.82 -8.04
N SER A 36 -12.58 1.44 -8.33
CA SER A 36 -13.68 1.46 -7.36
C SER A 36 -13.44 0.61 -6.11
N LEU A 37 -12.61 -0.45 -6.19
CA LEU A 37 -12.20 -1.21 -5.01
C LEU A 37 -11.29 -0.38 -4.12
N PHE A 38 -10.31 0.32 -4.70
CA PHE A 38 -9.39 1.18 -3.96
C PHE A 38 -10.11 2.41 -3.39
N GLU A 39 -11.05 3.01 -4.14
CA GLU A 39 -11.91 4.08 -3.62
C GLU A 39 -12.78 3.62 -2.45
N PHE A 40 -13.26 2.38 -2.49
CA PHE A 40 -14.01 1.79 -1.38
C PHE A 40 -13.15 1.63 -0.13
N PHE A 41 -11.85 1.36 -0.30
CA PHE A 41 -10.85 1.23 0.77
C PHE A 41 -9.93 2.46 0.91
N ALA A 42 -10.43 3.67 0.60
CA ALA A 42 -9.58 4.87 0.54
C ALA A 42 -8.82 5.18 1.85
N ASP A 43 -9.32 4.71 2.99
CA ASP A 43 -8.70 4.91 4.31
C ASP A 43 -7.76 3.76 4.73
N VAL A 44 -7.63 2.71 3.92
CA VAL A 44 -6.76 1.57 4.17
C VAL A 44 -5.45 1.75 3.38
N PRO A 45 -4.28 1.69 4.03
CA PRO A 45 -3.01 1.88 3.36
C PRO A 45 -2.76 0.80 2.31
N ILE A 46 -2.17 1.20 1.20
CA ILE A 46 -1.83 0.32 0.08
C ILE A 46 -0.31 0.12 0.07
N ILE A 47 0.09 -1.15 0.08
CA ILE A 47 1.48 -1.61 -0.01
C ILE A 47 1.66 -2.21 -1.41
N ALA A 48 2.38 -1.52 -2.28
CA ALA A 48 2.73 -2.01 -3.61
C ALA A 48 3.97 -2.90 -3.54
N ALA A 49 3.87 -4.15 -4.02
CA ALA A 49 5.03 -5.02 -4.24
C ALA A 49 5.69 -4.67 -5.58
N ASP A 50 6.83 -4.01 -5.50
CA ASP A 50 7.65 -3.44 -6.58
C ASP A 50 6.90 -3.12 -7.89
N GLY A 51 6.90 -4.03 -8.85
CA GLY A 51 6.28 -3.87 -10.16
C GLY A 51 4.76 -3.59 -10.13
N ALA A 52 4.07 -3.90 -9.04
CA ALA A 52 2.64 -3.58 -8.85
C ALA A 52 2.37 -2.07 -8.87
N LEU A 53 3.35 -1.25 -8.48
CA LEU A 53 3.19 0.20 -8.47
C LEU A 53 2.92 0.75 -9.88
N ASN A 54 3.48 0.14 -10.91
CA ASN A 54 3.24 0.55 -12.30
C ASN A 54 1.74 0.48 -12.64
N ALA A 55 1.09 -0.63 -12.27
CA ALA A 55 -0.33 -0.84 -12.54
C ALA A 55 -1.22 0.06 -11.67
N LEU A 56 -0.84 0.33 -10.43
CA LEU A 56 -1.55 1.27 -9.55
C LEU A 56 -1.55 2.69 -10.12
N VAL A 57 -0.38 3.17 -10.58
CA VAL A 57 -0.25 4.48 -11.22
C VAL A 57 -1.11 4.58 -12.48
N ASP A 58 -1.14 3.52 -13.30
CA ASP A 58 -1.95 3.47 -14.53
C ASP A 58 -3.47 3.61 -14.28
N ILE A 59 -3.95 3.18 -13.11
CA ILE A 59 -5.36 3.32 -12.71
C ILE A 59 -5.62 4.53 -11.79
N GLY A 60 -4.61 5.37 -11.55
CA GLY A 60 -4.73 6.58 -10.73
C GLY A 60 -4.76 6.34 -9.23
N VAL A 61 -4.25 5.21 -8.76
CA VAL A 61 -4.13 4.87 -7.33
C VAL A 61 -2.74 5.22 -6.82
N VAL A 62 -2.67 5.93 -5.71
CA VAL A 62 -1.42 6.25 -5.01
C VAL A 62 -1.21 5.21 -3.92
N ALA A 63 -0.07 4.50 -3.97
CA ALA A 63 0.32 3.60 -2.90
C ALA A 63 0.88 4.40 -1.71
N GLU A 64 0.63 3.92 -0.50
CA GLU A 64 1.27 4.48 0.70
C GLU A 64 2.72 3.99 0.80
N PHE A 65 2.94 2.71 0.49
CA PHE A 65 4.25 2.07 0.54
C PHE A 65 4.59 1.38 -0.77
N LEU A 66 5.86 1.45 -1.14
CA LEU A 66 6.47 0.66 -2.20
C LEU A 66 7.51 -0.25 -1.56
N VAL A 67 7.38 -1.57 -1.71
CA VAL A 67 8.28 -2.56 -1.10
C VAL A 67 8.88 -3.44 -2.19
N GLY A 68 10.21 -3.56 -2.21
CA GLY A 68 10.93 -4.41 -3.15
C GLY A 68 12.36 -3.96 -3.38
N ASP A 69 13.00 -4.52 -4.41
CA ASP A 69 14.36 -4.14 -4.83
C ASP A 69 14.41 -3.01 -5.89
N LEU A 70 13.25 -2.53 -6.33
CA LEU A 70 13.08 -1.38 -7.23
C LEU A 70 13.57 -1.62 -8.66
N ASP A 71 13.71 -2.88 -9.07
CA ASP A 71 14.21 -3.24 -10.40
C ASP A 71 13.11 -3.30 -11.48
N SER A 72 11.84 -3.40 -11.05
CA SER A 72 10.68 -3.59 -11.94
C SER A 72 9.90 -2.31 -12.21
N LEU A 73 10.30 -1.18 -11.64
CA LEU A 73 9.66 0.12 -11.85
C LEU A 73 9.95 0.68 -13.24
N ARG A 74 8.92 1.27 -13.89
CA ARG A 74 9.16 2.02 -15.12
C ARG A 74 9.90 3.33 -14.82
N PRO A 75 10.78 3.82 -15.72
CA PRO A 75 11.59 5.01 -15.48
C PRO A 75 10.79 6.32 -15.31
N ASP A 76 9.54 6.34 -15.77
CA ASP A 76 8.63 7.48 -15.76
C ASP A 76 7.65 7.49 -14.59
N ILE A 77 7.76 6.52 -13.66
CA ILE A 77 6.91 6.47 -12.47
C ILE A 77 7.20 7.67 -11.57
N ASP A 78 6.14 8.44 -11.30
CA ASP A 78 6.15 9.43 -10.22
C ASP A 78 5.79 8.74 -8.91
N LEU A 79 6.73 8.72 -7.97
CA LEU A 79 6.52 8.14 -6.65
C LEU A 79 5.63 9.03 -5.76
N GLY A 80 5.48 10.32 -6.07
CA GLY A 80 4.60 11.22 -5.33
C GLY A 80 4.84 11.19 -3.82
N LEU A 81 3.82 10.77 -3.05
CA LEU A 81 3.86 10.63 -1.59
C LEU A 81 4.21 9.21 -1.12
N THR A 82 4.51 8.29 -2.04
CA THR A 82 4.78 6.87 -1.73
C THR A 82 6.07 6.73 -0.91
N HIS A 83 5.98 6.03 0.22
CA HIS A 83 7.12 5.68 1.06
C HIS A 83 7.84 4.44 0.54
N VAL A 84 9.10 4.60 0.13
CA VAL A 84 9.91 3.51 -0.43
C VAL A 84 10.61 2.72 0.66
N ILE A 85 10.34 1.42 0.70
CA ILE A 85 10.94 0.43 1.57
C ILE A 85 11.79 -0.51 0.72
N HIS A 86 13.05 -0.16 0.56
CA HIS A 86 13.98 -0.91 -0.27
C HIS A 86 14.52 -2.14 0.48
N ASP A 87 14.33 -3.32 -0.09
CA ASP A 87 14.93 -4.58 0.36
C ASP A 87 15.58 -5.31 -0.82
N ALA A 88 16.92 -5.28 -0.80
CA ALA A 88 17.79 -5.84 -1.83
C ALA A 88 17.97 -7.37 -1.72
N ASN A 89 17.33 -8.04 -0.75
CA ASN A 89 17.42 -9.49 -0.63
C ASN A 89 16.84 -10.17 -1.87
N GLN A 90 17.65 -11.00 -2.53
CA GLN A 90 17.27 -11.75 -3.73
C GLN A 90 16.80 -13.18 -3.40
N GLU A 91 16.84 -13.58 -2.12
CA GLU A 91 16.34 -14.88 -1.67
C GLU A 91 14.82 -14.90 -1.48
N SER A 92 14.17 -13.73 -1.44
CA SER A 92 12.72 -13.57 -1.33
C SER A 92 12.16 -12.73 -2.49
N ASN A 93 10.91 -12.99 -2.86
CA ASN A 93 10.22 -12.18 -3.87
C ASN A 93 9.58 -10.92 -3.26
N ASP A 94 9.17 -9.96 -4.09
CA ASP A 94 8.64 -8.68 -3.59
C ASP A 94 7.31 -8.81 -2.83
N PHE A 95 6.53 -9.85 -3.11
CA PHE A 95 5.34 -10.15 -2.31
C PHE A 95 5.71 -10.63 -0.90
N GLU A 96 6.72 -11.49 -0.76
CA GLU A 96 7.23 -11.91 0.56
C GLU A 96 7.84 -10.74 1.32
N LYS A 97 8.58 -9.86 0.64
CA LYS A 97 9.10 -8.61 1.24
C LYS A 97 7.95 -7.71 1.71
N ALA A 98 6.91 -7.54 0.89
CA ALA A 98 5.72 -6.77 1.25
C ALA A 98 4.97 -7.37 2.44
N LEU A 99 4.82 -8.70 2.49
CA LEU A 99 4.25 -9.42 3.64
C LEU A 99 5.08 -9.24 4.90
N GLN A 100 6.41 -9.33 4.79
CA GLN A 100 7.31 -9.14 5.91
C GLN A 100 7.25 -7.70 6.43
N PHE A 101 7.22 -6.72 5.53
CA PHE A 101 7.00 -5.32 5.88
C PHE A 101 5.65 -5.12 6.57
N ALA A 102 4.59 -5.74 6.06
CA ALA A 102 3.26 -5.64 6.66
C ALA A 102 3.27 -6.19 8.10
N ALA A 103 3.88 -7.36 8.30
CA ALA A 103 4.00 -8.01 9.61
C ALA A 103 4.86 -7.20 10.60
N THR A 104 5.99 -6.63 10.17
CA THR A 104 6.85 -5.80 11.04
C THR A 104 6.22 -4.46 11.37
N SER A 105 5.31 -3.98 10.51
CA SER A 105 4.51 -2.78 10.73
C SER A 105 3.22 -3.03 11.51
N HIS A 106 2.99 -4.27 11.96
CA HIS A 106 1.82 -4.70 12.73
C HIS A 106 0.48 -4.60 11.98
N TYR A 107 0.49 -4.78 10.66
CA TYR A 107 -0.74 -5.06 9.91
C TYR A 107 -1.06 -6.56 10.03
N GLU A 108 -2.27 -6.89 10.48
CA GLU A 108 -2.69 -8.24 10.84
C GLU A 108 -3.76 -8.79 9.87
N GLU A 109 -4.58 -7.92 9.29
CA GLU A 109 -5.72 -8.30 8.43
C GLU A 109 -5.52 -7.72 7.03
N LEU A 110 -4.87 -8.52 6.17
CA LEU A 110 -4.42 -8.10 4.85
C LEU A 110 -5.40 -8.52 3.75
N LEU A 111 -5.70 -7.59 2.85
CA LEU A 111 -6.31 -7.91 1.56
C LEU A 111 -5.21 -7.95 0.49
N VAL A 112 -5.03 -9.08 -0.17
CA VAL A 112 -4.06 -9.21 -1.28
C VAL A 112 -4.81 -9.12 -2.60
N VAL A 113 -4.35 -8.23 -3.49
CA VAL A 113 -4.98 -7.94 -4.79
C VAL A 113 -3.99 -7.95 -5.95
#